data_AF-A0A7K9CZ32-F1
#
_entry.id   AF-A0A7K9CZ32-F1
#
_cell.length_a   1.000
_cell.length_b   1.000
_cell.length_c   1.000
_cell.angle_alpha   90.00
_cell.angle_beta   90.00
_cell.angle_gamma   90.00
#
_symmetry.space_group_name_H-M   'P 1'
#
loop_
_entity.id
_entity.type
_entity.pdbx_description
1 polymer ?
#
loop_
_entity_poly.entity_id
_entity_poly.type
_entity_poly.pdbx_seq_one_letter_code
_entity_poly.pdbx_strand_id
1 'polypeptide(L)'
;RWTDYVPLGRRMPGTRFIAFKVPLKKSFEKNLHPEERFSPRDLIKKIKEQKEELGLIIDLTYTTRYYRPEELPDTLCYSKILTVGREVPNSQTFFQFKCVVKKFLRDNKDNDKLIGVHCTHGLNRTGYLVCR
;
A
#
# COMPACT_ATOMS: atom_id res chain seq x y z
N ARG A 1 18.27 -3.99 -1.37
CA ARG A 1 17.27 -3.27 -2.20
C ARG A 1 15.93 -3.06 -1.52
N TRP A 2 15.19 -4.06 -1.02
CA TRP A 2 13.95 -3.74 -0.27
C TRP A 2 14.23 -3.05 1.08
N THR A 3 15.33 -3.41 1.73
CA THR A 3 15.82 -2.81 2.98
C THR A 3 16.25 -1.35 2.80
N ASP A 4 16.72 -0.99 1.60
CA ASP A 4 17.21 0.37 1.25
C ASP A 4 16.11 1.46 1.22
N TYR A 5 14.82 1.09 1.29
CA TYR A 5 13.70 2.04 1.24
C TYR A 5 13.03 2.19 2.62
N VAL A 6 12.64 3.44 2.92
CA VAL A 6 11.83 3.77 4.09
C VAL A 6 10.52 2.97 4.07
N PRO A 7 10.12 2.32 5.18
CA PRO A 7 8.94 1.45 5.20
C PRO A 7 7.63 2.14 4.85
N LEU A 8 7.38 3.31 5.43
CA LEU A 8 6.12 4.06 5.35
C LEU A 8 6.43 5.54 5.12
N GLY A 9 5.81 6.14 4.10
CA GLY A 9 5.85 7.57 3.85
C GLY A 9 4.95 8.36 4.79
N ARG A 10 4.69 9.63 4.46
CA ARG A 10 3.66 10.45 5.12
C ARG A 10 2.44 10.56 4.23
N ARG A 11 1.30 10.90 4.82
CA ARG A 11 0.12 11.33 4.07
C ARG A 11 0.50 12.46 3.11
N MET A 12 0.07 12.34 1.85
CA MET A 12 0.30 13.38 0.85
C MET A 12 -0.68 14.54 1.09
N PRO A 13 -0.19 15.77 1.35
CA PRO A 13 -1.05 16.92 1.65
C PRO A 13 -2.12 17.16 0.59
N GLY A 14 -3.33 17.53 1.03
CA GLY A 14 -4.46 17.76 0.13
C GLY A 14 -5.08 16.49 -0.48
N THR A 15 -4.61 15.30 -0.08
CA THR A 15 -5.15 14.02 -0.55
C THR A 15 -5.44 13.08 0.62
N ARG A 16 -6.02 11.92 0.29
CA ARG A 16 -6.17 10.77 1.20
C ARG A 16 -5.20 9.63 0.85
N PHE A 17 -4.06 9.92 0.22
CA PHE A 17 -3.07 8.92 -0.14
C PHE A 17 -1.90 8.84 0.84
N ILE A 18 -1.44 7.62 1.07
CA ILE A 18 -0.17 7.32 1.74
C ILE A 18 0.54 6.17 1.02
N ALA A 19 1.85 6.31 0.84
CA ALA A 19 2.67 5.31 0.15
C ALA A 19 3.54 4.53 1.15
N PHE A 20 3.73 3.24 0.90
CA PHE A 20 4.65 2.38 1.67
C PHE A 20 5.27 1.29 0.80
N LYS A 21 6.37 0.70 1.26
CA LYS A 21 6.92 -0.52 0.63
C LYS A 21 6.11 -1.74 1.04
N VAL A 22 6.20 -2.84 0.30
CA VAL A 22 5.37 -4.02 0.62
C VAL A 22 5.70 -4.56 2.03
N PRO A 23 4.70 -4.76 2.91
CA PRO A 23 4.92 -5.47 4.16
C PRO A 23 5.17 -6.97 3.88
N LEU A 24 6.00 -7.60 4.70
CA LEU A 24 6.42 -8.98 4.51
C LEU A 24 5.92 -9.86 5.66
N LYS A 25 5.34 -11.01 5.31
CA LYS A 25 4.94 -12.03 6.28
C LYS A 25 6.15 -12.69 6.93
N LYS A 26 5.91 -13.34 8.07
CA LYS A 26 6.92 -13.94 8.94
C LYS A 26 7.96 -14.84 8.23
N SER A 27 7.57 -15.55 7.17
CA SER A 27 8.48 -16.42 6.41
C SER A 27 9.67 -15.69 5.76
N PHE A 28 9.56 -14.37 5.54
CA PHE A 28 10.65 -13.55 5.01
C PHE A 28 11.56 -12.98 6.11
N GLU A 29 11.11 -12.96 7.37
CA GLU A 29 11.86 -12.36 8.48
C GLU A 29 13.18 -13.08 8.78
N LYS A 30 13.30 -14.37 8.43
CA LYS A 30 14.53 -15.15 8.62
C LYS A 30 15.75 -14.59 7.87
N ASN A 31 15.51 -13.76 6.85
CA ASN A 31 16.55 -13.13 6.03
C ASN A 31 16.70 -11.63 6.33
N LEU A 32 16.09 -11.12 7.41
CA LEU A 32 16.05 -9.71 7.76
C LEU A 32 16.50 -9.49 9.21
N HIS A 33 17.29 -8.45 9.43
CA HIS A 33 17.56 -7.99 10.78
C HIS A 33 16.27 -7.49 11.45
N PRO A 34 16.10 -7.64 12.79
CA PRO A 34 14.90 -7.20 13.50
C PRO A 34 14.47 -5.76 13.18
N GLU A 35 15.43 -4.84 13.09
CA GLU A 35 15.25 -3.43 12.76
C GLU A 35 14.80 -3.16 11.31
N GLU A 36 15.04 -4.10 10.40
CA GLU A 36 14.64 -4.01 8.99
C GLU A 36 13.23 -4.56 8.76
N ARG A 37 12.66 -5.27 9.72
CA ARG A 37 11.37 -5.94 9.56
C ARG A 37 10.24 -4.92 9.39
N PHE A 38 9.33 -5.27 8.49
CA PHE A 38 8.12 -4.50 8.25
C PHE A 38 7.00 -5.46 7.87
N SER A 39 6.23 -5.88 8.87
CA SER A 39 5.09 -6.77 8.72
C SER A 39 3.78 -6.00 8.49
N PRO A 40 2.68 -6.68 8.11
CA PRO A 40 1.35 -6.05 8.06
C PRO A 40 0.95 -5.42 9.40
N ARG A 41 1.36 -6.02 10.53
CA ARG A 41 1.12 -5.46 11.87
C ARG A 41 1.91 -4.18 12.09
N ASP A 42 3.17 -4.14 11.65
CA ASP A 42 4.02 -2.94 11.75
C ASP A 42 3.47 -1.80 10.89
N LEU A 43 2.91 -2.10 9.71
CA LEU A 43 2.20 -1.11 8.88
C LEU A 43 1.07 -0.46 9.67
N ILE A 44 0.14 -1.25 10.24
CA ILE A 44 -1.00 -0.71 10.99
C ILE A 44 -0.53 0.09 12.21
N LYS A 45 0.48 -0.41 12.92
CA LYS A 45 1.07 0.30 14.07
C LYS A 45 1.63 1.66 13.65
N LYS A 46 2.47 1.70 12.61
CA LYS A 46 3.10 2.94 12.13
C LYS A 46 2.10 3.96 11.57
N ILE A 47 1.02 3.49 10.95
CA ILE A 47 -0.10 4.35 10.53
C ILE A 47 -0.74 5.04 11.73
N LYS A 48 -1.04 4.28 12.80
CA LYS A 48 -1.60 4.83 14.05
C LYS A 48 -0.63 5.78 14.74
N GLU A 49 0.68 5.50 14.72
CA GLU A 49 1.72 6.40 15.24
C GLU A 49 1.74 7.76 14.50
N GLN A 50 1.37 7.78 13.21
CA GLN A 50 1.19 9.03 12.45
C GLN A 50 -0.18 9.71 12.70
N LYS A 51 -1.01 9.17 13.60
CA LYS A 51 -2.39 9.62 13.86
C LYS A 51 -3.32 9.54 12.64
N GLU A 52 -3.05 8.57 11.76
CA GLU A 52 -3.85 8.30 10.58
C GLU A 52 -4.56 6.94 10.72
N GLU A 53 -5.54 6.67 9.86
CA GLU A 53 -6.21 5.37 9.76
C GLU A 53 -6.28 4.93 8.29
N LEU A 54 -5.96 3.66 7.98
CA LEU A 54 -6.17 3.12 6.65
C LEU A 54 -7.61 2.61 6.50
N GLY A 55 -8.26 2.96 5.39
CA GLY A 55 -9.56 2.40 5.00
C GLY A 55 -9.46 1.47 3.78
N LEU A 56 -8.41 1.62 2.97
CA LEU A 56 -8.16 0.79 1.79
C LEU A 56 -6.66 0.58 1.59
N ILE A 57 -6.26 -0.63 1.22
CA ILE A 57 -4.96 -0.93 0.62
C ILE A 57 -5.13 -1.28 -0.86
N ILE A 58 -4.33 -0.64 -1.72
CA ILE A 58 -4.15 -1.00 -3.12
C ILE A 58 -2.76 -1.62 -3.29
N ASP A 59 -2.73 -2.92 -3.56
CA ASP A 59 -1.50 -3.69 -3.81
C ASP A 59 -1.20 -3.74 -5.31
N LEU A 60 -0.10 -3.10 -5.72
CA LEU A 60 0.36 -3.04 -7.11
C LEU A 60 1.42 -4.10 -7.45
N THR A 61 1.76 -4.98 -6.52
CA THR A 61 2.75 -6.03 -6.77
C THR A 61 2.19 -7.09 -7.73
N TYR A 62 3.06 -7.66 -8.57
CA TYR A 62 2.68 -8.70 -9.53
C TYR A 62 2.74 -10.12 -8.92
N THR A 63 2.54 -10.23 -7.61
CA THR A 63 2.61 -11.50 -6.87
C THR A 63 1.78 -11.41 -5.60
N THR A 64 1.30 -12.54 -5.08
CA THR A 64 0.55 -12.63 -3.81
C THR A 64 1.39 -13.23 -2.68
N ARG A 65 2.70 -13.37 -2.89
CA ARG A 65 3.57 -14.14 -1.99
C ARG A 65 3.97 -13.39 -0.73
N TYR A 66 3.96 -12.06 -0.74
CA TYR A 66 4.56 -11.21 0.30
C TYR A 66 3.80 -11.23 1.62
N TYR A 67 2.48 -11.10 1.58
CA TYR A 67 1.59 -11.23 2.72
C TYR A 67 0.18 -11.58 2.21
N ARG A 68 -0.69 -12.04 3.10
CA ARG A 68 -2.08 -12.34 2.79
C ARG A 68 -3.02 -11.23 3.30
N PRO A 69 -4.11 -10.91 2.58
CA PRO A 69 -5.11 -9.97 3.06
C PRO A 69 -5.69 -10.35 4.43
N GLU A 70 -5.80 -11.65 4.72
CA GLU A 70 -6.25 -12.18 6.02
C GLU A 70 -5.32 -11.82 7.20
N GLU A 71 -4.11 -11.32 6.93
CA GLU A 71 -3.19 -10.81 7.97
C GLU A 71 -3.47 -9.33 8.33
N LEU A 72 -4.37 -8.67 7.60
CA LEU A 72 -4.82 -7.29 7.85
C LEU A 72 -6.08 -7.27 8.73
N PRO A 73 -6.40 -6.13 9.37
CA PRO A 73 -7.66 -5.98 10.08
C PRO A 73 -8.88 -6.16 9.16
N ASP A 74 -9.94 -6.82 9.63
CA ASP A 74 -11.17 -7.07 8.83
C ASP A 74 -11.87 -5.78 8.37
N THR A 75 -11.64 -4.67 9.08
CA THR A 75 -12.17 -3.35 8.72
C THR A 75 -11.45 -2.69 7.55
N LEU A 76 -10.31 -3.24 7.13
CA LEU A 76 -9.47 -2.68 6.07
C LEU A 76 -9.78 -3.34 4.73
N CYS A 77 -10.31 -2.55 3.80
CA CYS A 77 -10.51 -3.03 2.43
C CYS A 77 -9.17 -3.29 1.74
N TYR A 78 -9.12 -4.33 0.90
CA TYR A 78 -7.94 -4.69 0.13
C TYR A 78 -8.29 -4.86 -1.35
N SER A 79 -7.49 -4.25 -2.22
CA SER A 79 -7.64 -4.35 -3.67
C SER A 79 -6.31 -4.68 -4.34
N LYS A 80 -6.29 -5.75 -5.14
CA LYS A 80 -5.11 -6.18 -5.90
C LYS A 80 -5.20 -5.67 -7.33
N ILE A 81 -4.22 -4.90 -7.78
CA ILE A 81 -4.10 -4.46 -9.17
C ILE A 81 -2.73 -4.90 -9.70
N LEU A 82 -2.70 -6.04 -10.38
CA LEU A 82 -1.47 -6.64 -10.89
C LEU A 82 -0.77 -5.68 -11.86
N THR A 83 0.35 -5.11 -11.41
CA THR A 83 1.13 -4.15 -12.19
C THR A 83 2.52 -4.72 -12.46
N VAL A 84 2.77 -5.06 -13.73
CA VAL A 84 4.05 -5.61 -14.20
C VAL A 84 5.20 -4.66 -13.82
N GLY A 85 6.31 -5.22 -13.35
CA GLY A 85 7.48 -4.44 -12.98
C GLY A 85 8.21 -3.92 -14.22
N ARG A 86 8.90 -2.77 -14.07
CA ARG A 86 9.75 -2.14 -15.12
C ARG A 86 9.01 -1.61 -16.36
N GLU A 87 7.69 -1.78 -16.43
CA GLU A 87 6.85 -1.20 -17.46
C GLU A 87 5.98 -0.08 -16.90
N VAL A 88 5.60 0.85 -17.76
CA VAL A 88 4.61 1.89 -17.44
C VAL A 88 3.25 1.21 -17.29
N PRO A 89 2.51 1.43 -16.19
CA PRO A 89 1.15 0.91 -16.04
C PRO A 89 0.27 1.27 -17.23
N ASN A 90 -0.36 0.25 -17.83
CA ASN A 90 -1.20 0.44 -19.01
C ASN A 90 -2.53 1.12 -18.65
N SER A 91 -3.29 1.51 -19.69
CA SER A 91 -4.57 2.21 -19.51
C SER A 91 -5.60 1.42 -18.68
N GLN A 92 -5.58 0.09 -18.75
CA GLN A 92 -6.47 -0.76 -17.97
C GLN A 92 -6.11 -0.74 -16.48
N THR A 93 -4.82 -0.87 -16.13
CA THR A 93 -4.33 -0.74 -14.76
C THR A 93 -4.70 0.63 -14.18
N PHE A 94 -4.51 1.70 -14.95
CA PHE A 94 -4.87 3.04 -14.54
C PHE A 94 -6.39 3.19 -14.32
N PHE A 95 -7.20 2.67 -15.24
CA PHE A 95 -8.66 2.69 -15.11
C PHE A 95 -9.14 1.94 -13.86
N GLN A 96 -8.59 0.74 -13.60
CA GLN A 96 -8.89 -0.03 -12.39
C GLN A 96 -8.54 0.74 -11.12
N PHE A 97 -7.34 1.34 -11.07
CA PHE A 97 -6.91 2.17 -9.95
C PHE A 97 -7.89 3.32 -9.69
N LYS A 98 -8.25 4.06 -10.75
CA LYS A 98 -9.20 5.17 -10.69
C LYS A 98 -10.58 4.72 -10.20
N CYS A 99 -11.10 3.59 -10.67
CA CYS A 99 -12.38 3.05 -10.24
C CYS A 99 -12.39 2.69 -8.76
N VAL A 100 -11.33 2.01 -8.28
CA VAL A 100 -11.18 1.63 -6.87
C VAL A 100 -11.10 2.86 -5.97
N VAL A 101 -10.27 3.84 -6.33
CA VAL A 101 -10.13 5.11 -5.60
C VAL A 101 -11.45 5.86 -5.54
N LYS A 102 -12.13 6.06 -6.68
CA LYS A 102 -13.41 6.77 -6.74
C LYS A 102 -14.49 6.08 -5.90
N LYS A 103 -14.56 4.75 -5.95
CA LYS A 103 -15.50 3.98 -5.12
C LYS A 103 -15.23 4.19 -3.64
N PHE A 104 -13.97 4.05 -3.21
CA PHE A 104 -13.59 4.24 -1.81
C PHE A 104 -13.95 5.65 -1.32
N LEU A 105 -13.57 6.70 -2.06
CA LEU A 105 -13.83 8.09 -1.67
C LEU A 105 -15.32 8.40 -1.58
N ARG A 106 -16.14 7.88 -2.50
CA ARG A 106 -17.60 8.05 -2.46
C ARG A 106 -18.20 7.34 -1.24
N ASP A 107 -17.79 6.11 -0.99
CA ASP A 107 -18.34 5.27 0.07
C ASP A 107 -17.81 5.70 1.47
N ASN A 108 -16.75 6.51 1.54
CA ASN A 108 -16.11 7.02 2.76
C ASN A 108 -16.09 8.56 2.82
N LYS A 109 -17.12 9.22 2.27
CA LYS A 109 -17.21 10.69 2.20
C LYS A 109 -17.32 11.38 3.58
N ASP A 110 -17.68 10.62 4.60
CA ASP A 110 -17.98 11.03 5.97
C ASP A 110 -16.79 10.85 6.93
N ASN A 111 -15.68 10.31 6.45
CA ASN A 111 -14.47 10.07 7.24
C ASN A 111 -13.21 10.46 6.46
N ASP A 112 -12.07 10.46 7.16
CA ASP A 112 -10.78 10.84 6.59
C ASP A 112 -9.80 9.66 6.44
N LYS A 113 -10.31 8.42 6.41
CA LYS A 113 -9.48 7.21 6.27
C LYS A 113 -8.65 7.25 4.98
N LEU A 114 -7.40 6.81 5.05
CA LEU A 114 -6.46 6.88 3.94
C LEU A 114 -6.56 5.66 3.01
N ILE A 115 -6.17 5.90 1.76
CA ILE A 115 -5.86 4.91 0.75
C ILE A 115 -4.35 4.67 0.80
N GLY A 116 -3.99 3.49 1.31
CA GLY A 116 -2.63 2.98 1.30
C GLY A 116 -2.28 2.39 -0.05
N VAL A 117 -1.24 2.88 -0.71
CA VAL A 117 -0.80 2.36 -2.01
C VAL A 117 0.62 1.84 -1.88
N HIS A 118 0.83 0.59 -2.28
CA HIS A 118 2.18 0.03 -2.29
C HIS A 118 2.48 -0.75 -3.57
N CYS A 119 3.76 -0.78 -3.88
CA CYS A 119 4.35 -1.75 -4.78
C CYS A 119 5.46 -2.48 -4.01
N THR A 120 6.48 -3.05 -4.68
CA THR A 120 7.58 -3.69 -3.95
C THR A 120 8.34 -2.70 -3.07
N HIS A 121 8.64 -1.51 -3.58
CA HIS A 121 9.44 -0.49 -2.87
C HIS A 121 8.65 0.74 -2.46
N GLY A 122 7.36 0.84 -2.84
CA GLY A 122 6.53 2.00 -2.53
C GLY A 122 6.86 3.29 -3.30
N LEU A 123 7.78 3.23 -4.28
CA LEU A 123 8.26 4.41 -5.00
C LEU A 123 7.71 4.49 -6.43
N ASN A 124 8.29 3.75 -7.38
CA ASN A 124 8.06 4.00 -8.82
C ASN A 124 6.60 3.83 -9.28
N ARG A 125 6.03 2.63 -9.11
CA ARG A 125 4.65 2.33 -9.55
C ARG A 125 3.61 3.06 -8.72
N THR A 126 3.88 3.18 -7.42
CA THR A 126 3.04 3.90 -6.47
C THR A 126 2.96 5.38 -6.86
N GLY A 127 4.10 6.04 -7.01
CA GLY A 127 4.16 7.45 -7.42
C GLY A 127 3.52 7.68 -8.78
N TYR A 128 3.78 6.80 -9.76
CA TYR A 128 3.20 6.94 -11.09
C TYR A 128 1.65 6.93 -11.08
N LEU A 129 1.03 5.99 -10.36
CA LEU A 129 -0.44 5.89 -10.32
C LEU A 129 -1.08 6.96 -9.42
N VAL A 130 -0.38 7.44 -8.40
CA VAL A 130 -0.90 8.50 -7.53
C VAL A 130 -0.80 9.88 -8.19
N CYS A 131 0.21 10.13 -9.02
CA CYS A 131 0.44 11.43 -9.67
C CYS A 131 -0.21 11.59 -11.05
N ARG A 132 -0.80 10.54 -11.63
CA ARG A 132 -1.42 10.53 -12.97
C ARG A 132 -2.93 10.70 -12.90
#